data_AF-A0A7L4F6S2-F1
#
_entry.id   AF-A0A7L4F6S2-F1
#
_cell.length_a   1.000
_cell.length_b   1.000
_cell.length_c   1.000
_cell.angle_alpha   90.00
_cell.angle_beta   90.00
_cell.angle_gamma   90.00
#
_symmetry.space_group_name_H-M   'P 1'
#
loop_
_entity.id
_entity.type
_entity.pdbx_description
1 polymer ?
#
loop_
_entity_poly.entity_id
_entity_poly.type
_entity_poly.pdbx_seq_one_letter_code
_entity_poly.pdbx_strand_id
1 'polypeptide(L)'
;THILNVAYGVQNAFLDDFIYKTISILDLPETDITSYFPECFEFIEEAKIQDGVVLVHCNAGVSRAAAVVTGFLMNSERLSFASAFSLVKSARPAACPNPGFMEQLHKYQ
;
A
#
# COMPACT_ATOMS: atom_id res chain seq x y z
N THR A 1 6.70 14.07 -0.81
CA THR A 1 6.60 14.83 0.46
C THR A 1 6.36 13.90 1.63
N HIS A 2 5.63 12.80 1.43
CA HIS A 2 5.32 11.81 2.46
C HIS A 2 5.84 10.41 2.07
N ILE A 3 6.14 9.59 3.07
CA ILE A 3 6.54 8.19 2.89
C ILE A 3 5.73 7.29 3.83
N LEU A 4 5.01 6.33 3.25
CA LEU A 4 4.33 5.26 3.97
C LEU A 4 5.17 3.98 3.87
N ASN A 5 5.84 3.64 4.97
CA ASN A 5 6.63 2.42 5.09
C ASN A 5 5.74 1.31 5.65
N VAL A 6 5.37 0.32 4.82
CA VAL A 6 4.55 -0.83 5.22
C VAL A 6 5.36 -2.11 5.44
N ALA A 7 6.67 -2.00 5.66
CA ALA A 7 7.54 -3.15 5.90
C ALA A 7 7.77 -3.42 7.39
N TYR A 8 7.71 -4.70 7.75
CA TYR A 8 8.34 -5.19 8.98
C TYR A 8 9.88 -5.12 8.87
N GLY A 9 10.53 -4.48 9.85
CA GLY A 9 11.99 -4.51 10.04
C GLY A 9 12.82 -3.59 9.13
N VAL A 10 12.20 -2.72 8.34
CA VAL A 10 12.92 -1.74 7.49
C VAL A 10 12.89 -0.37 8.15
N GLN A 11 14.06 0.21 8.41
CA GLN A 11 14.19 1.55 8.99
C GLN A 11 14.03 2.66 7.94
N ASN A 12 13.60 3.83 8.39
CA ASN A 12 13.51 5.03 7.55
C ASN A 12 14.91 5.68 7.43
N ALA A 13 15.28 6.13 6.23
CA ALA A 13 16.64 6.62 5.96
C ALA A 13 16.77 8.16 5.93
N PHE A 14 15.71 8.89 5.56
CA PHE A 14 15.76 10.34 5.28
C PHE A 14 14.79 11.10 6.20
N LEU A 15 14.93 10.90 7.51
CA LEU A 15 13.95 11.35 8.52
C LEU A 15 13.69 12.86 8.53
N ASP A 16 14.67 13.67 8.12
CA ASP A 16 14.55 15.13 8.09
C ASP A 16 13.92 15.66 6.79
N ASP A 17 13.86 14.84 5.73
CA ASP A 17 13.44 15.26 4.40
C ASP A 17 11.96 14.96 4.10
N PHE A 18 11.35 14.01 4.85
CA PHE A 18 10.01 13.52 4.57
C PHE A 18 9.19 13.29 5.83
N ILE A 19 7.87 13.41 5.68
CA ILE A 19 6.92 13.00 6.71
C ILE A 19 6.71 11.48 6.57
N TYR A 20 7.00 10.73 7.63
CA TYR A 20 6.88 9.28 7.64
C TYR A 20 5.67 8.79 8.43
N LYS A 21 5.06 7.72 7.93
CA LYS A 21 4.26 6.79 8.72
C LYS A 21 4.81 5.39 8.51
N THR A 22 4.99 4.64 9.60
CA THR A 22 5.50 3.26 9.56
C THR A 22 4.45 2.32 10.14
N ILE A 23 3.97 1.40 9.31
CA ILE A 23 2.99 0.39 9.69
C ILE A 23 3.64 -0.97 9.43
N SER A 24 3.94 -1.69 10.51
CA SER A 24 4.76 -2.89 10.43
C SER A 24 3.93 -4.10 9.99
N ILE A 25 3.86 -4.36 8.67
CA ILE A 25 3.10 -5.48 8.09
C ILE A 25 4.04 -6.64 7.70
N LEU A 26 3.70 -7.85 8.16
CA LEU A 26 4.36 -9.09 7.75
C LEU A 26 3.92 -9.50 6.34
N ASP A 27 4.82 -10.09 5.56
CA ASP A 27 4.53 -10.54 4.19
C ASP A 27 4.09 -12.01 4.15
N LEU A 28 3.10 -12.33 4.97
CA LEU A 28 2.59 -13.70 5.12
C LEU A 28 1.15 -13.78 4.61
N PRO A 29 0.75 -14.87 3.92
CA PRO A 29 -0.62 -15.04 3.45
C PRO A 29 -1.68 -14.95 4.56
N GLU A 30 -1.32 -15.31 5.79
CA GLU A 30 -2.19 -15.30 6.97
C GLU A 30 -2.33 -13.91 7.60
N THR A 31 -1.50 -12.94 7.20
CA THR A 31 -1.61 -11.57 7.69
C THR A 31 -2.88 -10.92 7.12
N ASP A 32 -3.77 -10.42 7.98
CA ASP A 32 -4.92 -9.62 7.55
C ASP A 32 -4.45 -8.23 7.13
N ILE A 33 -4.15 -8.05 5.84
CA ILE A 33 -3.69 -6.77 5.31
C ILE A 33 -4.81 -5.72 5.27
N THR A 34 -6.07 -6.17 5.18
CA THR A 34 -7.22 -5.28 5.07
C THR A 34 -7.48 -4.51 6.35
N SER A 35 -7.12 -5.08 7.51
CA SER A 35 -7.18 -4.40 8.80
C SER A 35 -6.34 -3.12 8.87
N TYR A 36 -5.26 -3.02 8.06
CA TYR A 36 -4.38 -1.85 8.02
C TYR A 36 -4.81 -0.78 7.00
N PHE A 37 -5.78 -1.09 6.14
CA PHE A 37 -6.21 -0.19 5.07
C PHE A 37 -6.72 1.16 5.58
N PRO A 38 -7.59 1.25 6.60
CA PRO A 38 -8.06 2.55 7.08
C PRO A 38 -6.90 3.48 7.45
N GLU A 39 -5.93 2.97 8.20
CA GLU A 39 -4.77 3.74 8.65
C GLU A 39 -3.82 4.13 7.51
N CYS A 40 -3.63 3.24 6.53
CA CYS A 40 -2.84 3.52 5.33
C CYS A 40 -3.51 4.59 4.46
N PHE A 41 -4.81 4.46 4.24
CA PHE A 41 -5.57 5.31 3.33
C PHE A 41 -5.71 6.71 3.90
N GLU A 42 -5.94 6.84 5.21
CA GLU A 42 -5.96 8.13 5.91
C GLU A 42 -4.66 8.90 5.65
N PHE A 43 -3.50 8.28 5.84
CA PHE A 43 -2.21 8.94 5.59
C PHE A 43 -2.02 9.33 4.12
N ILE A 44 -2.50 8.51 3.18
CA ILE A 44 -2.43 8.84 1.76
C ILE A 44 -3.33 10.03 1.42
N GLU A 45 -4.55 10.07 1.95
CA GLU A 45 -5.50 11.17 1.70
C GLU A 45 -5.08 12.48 2.38
N GLU A 46 -4.56 12.43 3.61
CA GLU A 46 -4.03 13.61 4.31
C GLU A 46 -2.91 14.28 3.52
N ALA A 47 -2.00 13.49 2.97
CA ALA A 47 -0.93 13.99 2.12
C ALA A 47 -1.47 14.62 0.83
N LYS A 48 -2.50 14.02 0.21
CA LYS A 48 -3.15 14.57 -0.99
C LYS A 48 -3.87 15.89 -0.70
N ILE A 49 -4.54 16.03 0.44
CA ILE A 49 -5.21 17.28 0.86
C ILE A 49 -4.21 18.43 1.01
N GLN A 50 -2.96 18.13 1.35
CA GLN A 50 -1.87 19.09 1.46
C GLN A 50 -1.13 19.34 0.12
N ASP A 51 -1.75 18.98 -1.01
CA ASP A 51 -1.13 19.01 -2.35
C ASP A 51 0.21 18.25 -2.43
N GLY A 52 0.35 17.21 -1.59
CA GLY A 52 1.54 16.39 -1.48
C GLY A 52 1.50 15.12 -2.34
N VAL A 53 2.62 14.38 -2.30
CA VAL A 53 2.77 13.06 -2.93
C VAL A 53 3.35 12.06 -1.94
N VAL A 54 2.86 10.82 -2.01
CA VAL A 54 3.21 9.73 -1.09
C VAL A 54 3.96 8.64 -1.82
N LEU A 55 5.12 8.26 -1.29
CA LEU A 55 5.77 7.01 -1.65
C LEU A 55 5.30 5.92 -0.68
N VAL A 56 4.56 4.93 -1.18
CA VAL A 56 4.23 3.71 -0.44
C VAL A 56 5.29 2.65 -0.76
N HIS A 57 6.04 2.19 0.23
CA HIS A 57 7.05 1.16 0.04
C HIS A 57 6.97 0.03 1.07
N CYS A 58 7.52 -1.12 0.71
CA CYS A 58 7.79 -2.22 1.62
C CYS A 58 9.27 -2.64 1.49
N ASN A 59 9.60 -3.92 1.67
CA ASN A 59 10.98 -4.39 1.49
C ASN A 59 11.39 -4.45 0.00
N ALA A 60 10.61 -5.18 -0.83
CA ALA A 60 10.91 -5.37 -2.25
C ALA A 60 10.02 -4.53 -3.20
N GLY A 61 9.00 -3.87 -2.67
CA GLY A 61 7.95 -3.23 -3.47
C GLY A 61 7.16 -4.23 -4.33
N VAL A 62 7.09 -5.51 -3.94
CA VAL A 62 6.44 -6.57 -4.71
C VAL A 62 5.05 -6.89 -4.16
N SER A 63 4.95 -7.15 -2.85
CA SER A 63 3.73 -7.68 -2.24
C SER A 63 2.97 -6.64 -1.41
N ARG A 64 3.36 -6.38 -0.16
CA ARG A 64 2.65 -5.47 0.79
C ARG A 64 2.31 -4.10 0.21
N ALA A 65 3.30 -3.36 -0.30
CA ALA A 65 3.06 -2.03 -0.86
C ALA A 65 2.13 -2.07 -2.09
N ALA A 66 2.30 -3.06 -2.96
CA ALA A 66 1.41 -3.24 -4.10
C ALA A 66 -0.04 -3.54 -3.66
N ALA A 67 -0.21 -4.37 -2.62
CA ALA A 67 -1.52 -4.68 -2.06
C ALA A 67 -2.19 -3.45 -1.43
N VAL A 68 -1.45 -2.65 -0.65
CA VAL A 68 -1.97 -1.41 -0.05
C VAL A 68 -2.40 -0.42 -1.13
N VAL A 69 -1.57 -0.19 -2.15
CA VAL A 69 -1.92 0.71 -3.26
C VAL A 69 -3.11 0.18 -4.06
N THR A 70 -3.19 -1.13 -4.28
CA THR A 70 -4.35 -1.75 -4.95
C THR A 70 -5.64 -1.52 -4.15
N GLY A 71 -5.62 -1.81 -2.84
CA GLY A 71 -6.76 -1.57 -1.96
C GLY A 71 -7.15 -0.08 -1.90
N PHE A 72 -6.16 0.82 -1.90
CA PHE A 72 -6.41 2.25 -1.92
C PHE A 72 -7.18 2.67 -3.17
N LEU A 73 -6.70 2.28 -4.36
CA LEU A 73 -7.37 2.57 -5.63
C LEU A 73 -8.79 1.98 -5.69
N MET A 74 -8.98 0.77 -5.17
CA MET A 74 -10.32 0.16 -5.08
C MET A 74 -11.27 0.99 -4.20
N ASN A 75 -10.77 1.54 -3.09
CA ASN A 75 -11.57 2.34 -2.17
C ASN A 75 -11.82 3.76 -2.69
N SER A 76 -10.77 4.48 -3.09
CA SER A 76 -10.83 5.90 -3.46
C SER A 76 -11.48 6.13 -4.82
N GLU A 77 -11.24 5.24 -5.79
CA GLU A 77 -11.71 5.39 -7.17
C GLU A 77 -12.87 4.42 -7.50
N ARG A 78 -13.34 3.65 -6.51
CA ARG A 78 -14.42 2.65 -6.67
C ARG A 78 -14.12 1.63 -7.79
N LEU A 79 -12.85 1.32 -8.00
CA LEU A 79 -12.42 0.35 -9.00
C LEU A 79 -12.61 -1.07 -8.52
N SER A 80 -13.00 -1.98 -9.40
CA SER A 80 -12.93 -3.42 -9.10
C SER A 80 -11.47 -3.85 -8.87
N PHE A 81 -11.28 -4.94 -8.12
CA PHE A 81 -9.95 -5.53 -7.92
C PHE A 81 -9.16 -5.67 -9.22
N ALA A 82 -9.77 -6.25 -10.26
CA ALA A 82 -9.11 -6.47 -11.54
C ALA A 82 -8.63 -5.16 -12.20
N SER A 83 -9.42 -4.10 -12.12
CA SER A 83 -9.07 -2.80 -12.69
C SER A 83 -7.95 -2.12 -11.88
N ALA A 84 -8.11 -2.06 -10.55
CA ALA A 84 -7.12 -1.46 -9.66
C ALA A 84 -5.76 -2.18 -9.75
N PHE A 85 -5.77 -3.52 -9.70
CA PHE A 85 -4.55 -4.29 -9.77
C PHE A 85 -3.88 -4.19 -11.15
N SER A 86 -4.65 -4.10 -12.24
CA SER A 86 -4.12 -3.86 -13.58
C SER A 86 -3.37 -2.52 -13.67
N LEU A 87 -3.91 -1.44 -13.08
CA LEU A 87 -3.21 -0.15 -13.01
C LEU A 87 -1.88 -0.26 -12.27
N VAL A 88 -1.88 -0.90 -11.09
CA VAL A 88 -0.66 -1.13 -10.31
C VAL A 88 0.36 -1.96 -11.07
N LYS A 89 -0.09 -3.05 -11.73
CA LYS A 89 0.77 -3.95 -12.50
C LYS A 89 1.36 -3.27 -13.74
N SER A 90 0.59 -2.40 -14.39
CA SER A 90 1.05 -1.59 -15.53
C SER A 90 2.15 -0.61 -15.10
N ALA A 91 1.93 0.11 -13.99
CA ALA A 91 2.93 1.03 -13.44
C ALA A 91 4.17 0.32 -12.86
N ARG A 92 3.99 -0.88 -12.31
CA ARG A 92 5.06 -1.71 -11.74
C ARG A 92 4.87 -3.19 -12.11
N PRO A 93 5.50 -3.68 -13.20
CA PRO A 93 5.37 -5.06 -13.65
C PRO A 93 5.77 -6.12 -12.62
N ALA A 94 6.64 -5.78 -11.67
CA ALA A 94 7.05 -6.67 -10.59
C ALA A 94 6.01 -6.83 -9.46
N ALA A 95 4.93 -6.04 -9.45
CA ALA A 95 3.88 -6.13 -8.43
C ALA A 95 3.25 -7.53 -8.43
N CYS A 96 3.33 -8.21 -7.29
CA CYS A 96 2.83 -9.55 -7.08
C CYS A 96 2.55 -9.74 -5.59
N PRO A 97 1.39 -9.24 -5.08
CA PRO A 97 0.92 -9.57 -3.74
C PRO A 97 0.93 -11.08 -3.52
N ASN A 98 1.25 -11.49 -2.29
CA ASN A 98 1.18 -12.90 -1.93
C ASN A 98 -0.27 -13.43 -2.12
N PRO A 99 -0.47 -14.75 -2.25
CA PRO A 99 -1.79 -15.31 -2.51
C PRO A 99 -2.87 -14.93 -1.49
N GLY A 100 -2.53 -14.83 -0.20
CA GLY A 100 -3.47 -14.42 0.84
C GLY A 100 -3.93 -12.98 0.68
N PHE A 101 -3.02 -12.06 0.34
CA PHE A 101 -3.38 -10.68 0.03
C PHE A 101 -4.21 -10.56 -1.25
N MET A 102 -3.91 -11.37 -2.28
CA MET A 102 -4.72 -11.40 -3.49
C MET A 102 -6.16 -11.85 -3.17
N GLU A 103 -6.33 -12.89 -2.35
CA GLU A 103 -7.65 -13.36 -1.94
C GLU A 103 -8.40 -12.32 -1.10
N GLN A 104 -7.71 -11.71 -0.13
CA GLN A 104 -8.27 -10.64 0.68
C GLN A 104 -8.71 -9.46 -0.17
N LEU A 105 -7.90 -9.03 -1.14
CA LEU A 105 -8.26 -7.96 -2.07
C LEU A 105 -9.44 -8.32 -2.97
N HIS A 106 -9.57 -9.57 -3.44
CA HIS A 106 -10.76 -9.99 -4.20
C HIS A 106 -12.04 -9.94 -3.36
N LYS A 107 -11.94 -10.24 -2.06
CA LYS A 107 -13.07 -10.18 -1.12
C LYS A 107 -13.30 -8.77 -0.57
N TYR A 108 -12.33 -7.87 -0.73
CA TYR A 108 -12.39 -6.51 -0.24
C TYR A 108 -13.22 -5.66 -1.18
N GLN A 109 -14.55 -5.69 -1.00
CA GLN A 109 -15.53 -4.70 -1.50
C GLN A 109 -16.93 -5.05 -1.00
#